data_AF-A0A382S6L5-F1
#
_entry.id   AF-A0A382S6L5-F1
#
_cell.length_a   1.000
_cell.length_b   1.000
_cell.length_c   1.000
_cell.angle_alpha   90.00
_cell.angle_beta   90.00
_cell.angle_gamma   90.00
#
_symmetry.space_group_name_H-M   'P 1'
#
loop_
_entity.id
_entity.type
_entity.pdbx_description
1 polymer ?
#
loop_
_entity_poly.entity_id
_entity_poly.type
_entity_poly.pdbx_seq_one_letter_code
_entity_poly.pdbx_strand_id
1 'polypeptide(L)' 'MVLVIVLVVLVVASVLFHFMSPWYLTPIASNWGMIDDTLTITFVVCGFVFVVINLFMAYA' A
#
# COMPACT_ATOMS: atom_id res chain seq x y z
N MET A 1 9.38 16.75 -15.26
CA MET A 1 7.93 16.75 -15.58
C MET A 1 7.38 15.36 -15.86
N VAL A 2 7.89 14.62 -16.86
CA VAL A 2 7.42 13.25 -17.14
C VAL A 2 7.55 12.33 -15.90
N LEU A 3 8.72 12.32 -15.24
CA LEU A 3 8.94 11.50 -14.04
C LEU A 3 7.96 11.82 -12.91
N VAL A 4 7.70 13.11 -12.64
CA VAL A 4 6.75 13.56 -11.61
C VAL A 4 5.35 13.01 -11.89
N ILE A 5 4.88 13.14 -13.13
CA ILE A 5 3.58 12.61 -13.55
C ILE A 5 3.53 11.09 -13.35
N VAL A 6 4.59 10.37 -13.74
CA VAL A 6 4.68 8.92 -13.57
C VAL A 6 4.63 8.53 -12.10
N LEU A 7 5.35 9.22 -11.21
CA LEU A 7 5.34 8.93 -9.77
C LEU A 7 3.96 9.15 -9.15
N VAL A 8 3.29 10.25 -9.50
CA VAL A 8 1.94 10.54 -8.99
C VAL A 8 0.93 9.51 -9.50
N VAL A 9 0.96 9.19 -10.79
CA VAL A 9 0.10 8.14 -11.37
C VAL A 9 0.38 6.79 -10.72
N LEU A 10 1.64 6.44 -10.49
CA LEU A 10 2.03 5.19 -9.82
C LEU A 10 1.45 5.10 -8.41
N VAL A 11 1.58 6.16 -7.60
CA VAL A 11 1.00 6.19 -6.24
C VAL A 11 -0.51 6.03 -6.28
N VAL A 12 -1.21 6.83 -7.09
CA VAL A 12 -2.68 6.79 -7.19
C VAL A 12 -3.15 5.44 -7.69
N ALA A 13 -2.53 4.91 -8.75
CA ALA A 13 -2.87 3.62 -9.32
C ALA A 13 -2.65 2.48 -8.31
N SER A 14 -1.52 2.47 -7.59
CA SER A 14 -1.25 1.43 -6.57
C SER A 14 -2.25 1.46 -5.42
N VAL A 15 -2.61 2.65 -4.92
CA VAL A 15 -3.60 2.79 -3.84
C VAL A 15 -4.99 2.35 -4.29
N LEU A 16 -5.45 2.83 -5.45
CA LEU A 16 -6.73 2.42 -6.02
C LEU A 16 -6.76 0.91 -6.29
N PHE A 17 -5.69 0.37 -6.86
CA PHE A 17 -5.57 -1.05 -7.13
C PHE A 17 -5.65 -1.89 -5.86
N HIS A 18 -5.00 -1.47 -4.77
CA HIS A 18 -5.13 -2.16 -3.49
C HIS A 18 -6.60 -2.22 -3.03
N PHE A 19 -7.30 -1.09 -3.02
CA PHE A 19 -8.70 -1.01 -2.56
C PHE A 19 -9.71 -1.72 -3.49
N MET A 20 -9.39 -1.82 -4.78
CA MET A 20 -10.24 -2.45 -5.78
C MET A 20 -9.88 -3.93 -6.02
N SER A 21 -8.72 -4.38 -5.56
CA SER A 21 -8.27 -5.76 -5.75
C SER A 21 -9.10 -6.73 -4.89
N PRO A 22 -9.40 -7.94 -5.38
CA PRO A 22 -10.12 -8.94 -4.59
C PRO A 22 -9.20 -9.72 -3.63
N TRP A 23 -7.93 -9.36 -3.53
CA TRP A 23 -6.88 -10.16 -2.86
C TRP A 23 -6.67 -9.73 -1.41
N TYR A 24 -7.74 -9.81 -0.63
CA TYR A 24 -7.69 -9.56 0.81
C TYR A 24 -7.41 -10.84 1.59
N LEU A 25 -7.17 -10.68 2.90
CA LEU A 25 -7.09 -11.80 3.83
C LEU A 25 -8.38 -12.62 3.74
N THR A 26 -8.22 -13.94 3.64
CA THR A 26 -9.33 -14.88 3.78
C THR A 26 -9.85 -14.86 5.22
N PRO A 27 -11.02 -15.46 5.52
CA PRO A 27 -11.47 -15.61 6.89
C PRO A 27 -10.38 -16.22 7.78
N ILE A 28 -10.27 -15.70 9.01
CA ILE A 28 -9.23 -16.06 9.97
C ILE A 28 -9.11 -17.59 10.10
N ALA A 29 -7.92 -18.10 9.84
CA ALA A 29 -7.58 -19.47 10.19
C ALA A 29 -7.58 -19.59 11.73
N SER A 30 -7.86 -20.79 12.26
CA SER A 30 -7.85 -21.04 13.71
C SER A 30 -6.66 -20.37 14.42
N ASN A 31 -6.86 -19.68 15.54
CA ASN A 31 -5.83 -19.04 16.38
C ASN A 31 -4.69 -18.27 15.67
N TRP A 32 -4.89 -17.77 14.45
CA TRP A 32 -3.88 -17.03 13.67
C TRP A 32 -4.02 -15.50 13.78
N GLY A 33 -4.85 -14.99 14.69
CA GLY A 33 -5.13 -13.55 14.79
C GLY A 33 -3.88 -12.67 14.90
N MET A 34 -2.89 -13.09 15.70
CA MET A 34 -1.61 -12.37 15.82
C MET A 34 -0.87 -12.25 14.48
N ILE A 35 -0.94 -13.27 13.62
CA ILE A 35 -0.28 -13.27 12.31
C ILE A 35 -0.98 -12.30 11.37
N ASP A 36 -2.32 -12.34 11.32
CA ASP A 36 -3.13 -11.44 10.49
C ASP A 36 -2.95 -9.97 10.91
N ASP A 37 -2.90 -9.71 12.22
CA ASP A 37 -2.63 -8.38 12.77
C ASP A 37 -1.24 -7.89 12.37
N THR A 38 -0.22 -8.74 12.50
CA THR A 38 1.16 -8.40 12.12
C THR A 38 1.26 -8.12 10.63
N LEU A 39 0.62 -8.94 9.78
CA LEU A 39 0.54 -8.71 8.33
C LEU A 39 -0.10 -7.36 8.01
N THR A 40 -1.21 -7.04 8.67
CA THR A 40 -1.91 -5.76 8.49
C THR A 40 -1.02 -4.58 8.88
N ILE A 41 -0.31 -4.67 10.02
CA ILE A 41 0.62 -3.63 10.47
C ILE A 41 1.76 -3.46 9.45
N THR A 42 2.40 -4.54 9.01
CA THR A 42 3.46 -4.48 7.99
C THR A 42 2.95 -3.85 6.71
N PHE A 43 1.78 -4.25 6.23
CA PHE A 43 1.17 -3.68 5.04
C PHE A 43 0.95 -2.16 5.17
N VAL A 44 0.35 -1.71 6.27
CA VAL A 44 0.07 -0.29 6.50
C VAL A 44 1.36 0.53 6.59
N VAL A 45 2.36 0.05 7.33
CA VAL A 45 3.64 0.76 7.48
C VAL A 45 4.38 0.86 6.15
N CYS A 46 4.53 -0.24 5.42
CA CYS A 46 5.20 -0.25 4.12
C CYS A 46 4.44 0.59 3.08
N GLY A 47 3.12 0.46 3.03
CA GLY A 47 2.26 1.24 2.12
C GLY A 47 2.33 2.74 2.40
N PHE A 48 2.29 3.14 3.67
CA PHE A 48 2.42 4.54 4.07
C PHE A 48 3.77 5.13 3.66
N VAL A 49 4.87 4.43 3.97
CA VAL A 49 6.23 4.88 3.62
C VAL A 49 6.39 4.98 2.09
N PHE A 50 5.85 4.01 1.33
CA PHE A 50 5.83 4.06 -0.13
C PHE A 50 5.15 5.33 -0.66
N VAL A 51 3.96 5.68 -0.14
CA VAL A 51 3.24 6.89 -0.56
C VAL A 51 4.04 8.14 -0.22
N VAL A 52 4.52 8.27 1.02
CA VAL A 52 5.24 9.46 1.49
C VAL A 52 6.51 9.70 0.68
N ILE A 53 7.33 8.66 0.47
CA ILE A 53 8.60 8.81 -0.27
C ILE A 53 8.35 9.20 -1.72
N ASN A 54 7.41 8.55 -2.41
CA ASN A 54 7.14 8.87 -3.81
C ASN A 54 6.59 10.28 -3.99
N LEU A 55 5.69 10.73 -3.10
CA LEU A 55 5.16 12.09 -3.16
C LEU A 55 6.21 13.14 -2.79
N PHE A 56 7.10 12.84 -1.83
CA PHE A 56 8.25 13.69 -1.55
C PHE A 56 9.16 13.84 -2.77
N MET A 57 9.51 12.72 -3.43
CA MET A 57 10.33 12.72 -4.65
C MET A 57 9.65 13.42 -5.83
N ALA A 58 8.31 13.43 -5.89
CA ALA A 58 7.55 14.15 -6.91
C ALA A 58 7.48 15.66 -6.65
N TYR A 59 7.59 16.07 -5.38
CA TYR A 59 7.54 17.47 -4.95
C TYR A 59 8.91 18.17 -4.98
N ALA A 60 9.97 17.46 -4.58
CA ALA A 60 11.34 17.97 -4.51
C ALA A 60 12.00 18.14 -5.89
#